data_AF-A0A3S4WNL9-F1
#
_entry.id   AF-A0A3S4WNL9-F1
#
_cell.length_a   1.000
_cell.length_b   1.000
_cell.length_c   1.000
_cell.angle_alpha   90.00
_cell.angle_beta   90.00
_cell.angle_gamma   90.00
#
_symmetry.space_group_name_H-M   'P 1'
#
loop_
_entity.id
_entity.type
_entity.pdbx_description
1 polymer ?
#
loop_
_entity_poly.entity_id
_entity_poly.type
_entity_poly.pdbx_seq_one_letter_code
_entity_poly.pdbx_strand_id
1 'polypeptide(L)'
;MVRQIATAKLPTLQHLELYLGTDDYGASYQQDDLQPIYQGDNLPALRYLGLRNAYDQDQIAIAVANAAIISRLDVLDLSLGTLSNEGGEALCQAVDALRHLQKIDLHHHYMDNVMVAKIAALGLKADVSGQEDNDGDWRYVAIGE
;
A
#
# COMPACT_ATOMS: atom_id res chain seq x y z
N MET A 1 -14.38 9.76 -5.90
CA MET A 1 -13.31 10.10 -6.87
C MET A 1 -12.48 8.89 -7.26
N VAL A 2 -11.99 8.11 -6.29
CA VAL A 2 -11.21 6.85 -6.51
C VAL A 2 -11.87 5.91 -7.52
N ARG A 3 -13.18 5.63 -7.40
CA ARG A 3 -13.91 4.75 -8.32
C ARG A 3 -13.83 5.15 -9.80
N GLN A 4 -13.79 6.45 -10.10
CA GLN A 4 -13.67 6.93 -11.49
C GLN A 4 -12.28 6.64 -12.07
N ILE A 5 -11.24 6.80 -11.26
CA ILE A 5 -9.85 6.50 -11.65
C ILE A 5 -9.68 4.98 -11.77
N ALA A 6 -10.16 4.22 -10.79
CA ALA A 6 -10.09 2.76 -10.77
C ALA A 6 -10.76 2.09 -11.99
N THR A 7 -11.86 2.67 -12.48
CA THR A 7 -12.62 2.13 -13.62
C THR A 7 -12.20 2.73 -14.98
N ALA A 8 -11.32 3.73 -14.99
CA ALA A 8 -10.84 4.32 -16.23
C ALA A 8 -9.93 3.34 -16.99
N LYS A 9 -10.10 3.28 -18.31
CA LYS A 9 -9.23 2.48 -19.20
C LYS A 9 -7.99 3.29 -19.54
N LEU A 10 -6.88 3.00 -18.86
CA LEU A 10 -5.64 3.75 -18.99
C LEU A 10 -4.51 2.81 -19.46
N PRO A 11 -4.55 2.34 -20.72
CA PRO A 11 -3.68 1.26 -21.20
C PRO A 11 -2.19 1.61 -21.23
N THR A 12 -1.85 2.90 -21.22
CA THR A 12 -0.47 3.40 -21.26
C THR A 12 0.00 3.95 -19.91
N LEU A 13 -0.84 3.93 -18.87
CA LEU A 13 -0.46 4.46 -17.56
C LEU A 13 0.57 3.53 -16.91
N GLN A 14 1.73 4.09 -16.59
CA GLN A 14 2.83 3.36 -15.96
C GLN A 14 2.94 3.65 -14.46
N HIS A 15 2.40 4.79 -14.00
CA HIS A 15 2.50 5.25 -12.63
C HIS A 15 1.13 5.73 -12.16
N LEU A 16 0.66 5.15 -11.05
CA LEU A 16 -0.56 5.58 -10.36
C LEU A 16 -0.24 5.75 -8.88
N GLU A 17 -0.56 6.92 -8.35
CA GLU A 17 -0.53 7.20 -6.91
C GLU A 17 -1.88 7.74 -6.48
N LEU A 18 -2.42 7.16 -5.42
CA LEU A 18 -3.61 7.62 -4.73
C LEU A 18 -3.23 7.93 -3.30
N TYR A 19 -3.51 9.16 -2.87
CA TYR A 19 -3.49 9.57 -1.48
C TYR A 19 -4.91 9.36 -0.97
N LEU A 20 -5.07 8.42 -0.05
CA LEU A 20 -6.35 7.86 0.33
C LEU A 20 -6.95 8.53 1.57
N GLY A 21 -6.11 9.18 2.38
CA GLY A 21 -6.50 10.01 3.52
C GLY A 21 -7.25 9.28 4.63
N THR A 22 -8.02 10.08 5.36
CA THR A 22 -9.00 9.64 6.37
C THR A 22 -10.28 10.46 6.21
N ASP A 23 -11.41 9.89 6.64
CA ASP A 23 -12.73 10.52 6.57
C ASP A 23 -12.76 11.90 7.26
N ASP A 24 -11.93 12.11 8.29
CA ASP A 24 -11.82 13.37 9.03
C ASP A 24 -11.34 14.56 8.17
N TYR A 25 -10.71 14.29 7.02
CA TYR A 25 -10.19 15.30 6.09
C TYR A 25 -10.84 15.25 4.69
N GLY A 26 -12.00 14.59 4.56
CA GLY A 26 -12.81 14.64 3.34
C GLY A 26 -12.47 13.60 2.27
N ALA A 27 -11.55 12.68 2.57
CA ALA A 27 -11.36 11.51 1.74
C ALA A 27 -12.55 10.55 1.91
N SER A 28 -13.08 10.03 0.81
CA SER A 28 -14.14 9.02 0.83
C SER A 28 -13.84 7.95 -0.22
N TYR A 29 -13.26 6.85 0.21
CA TYR A 29 -13.19 5.62 -0.58
C TYR A 29 -13.59 4.45 0.30
N GLN A 30 -14.10 3.41 -0.34
CA GLN A 30 -14.29 2.11 0.28
C GLN A 30 -13.29 1.12 -0.31
N GLN A 31 -12.97 0.05 0.40
CA GLN A 31 -12.13 -1.03 -0.13
C GLN A 31 -12.61 -1.56 -1.50
N ASP A 32 -13.93 -1.60 -1.71
CA ASP A 32 -14.54 -1.99 -2.98
C ASP A 32 -14.21 -1.05 -4.14
N ASP A 33 -13.90 0.22 -3.88
CA ASP A 33 -13.50 1.18 -4.92
C ASP A 33 -12.10 0.87 -5.47
N LEU A 34 -11.27 0.14 -4.72
CA LEU A 34 -9.92 -0.26 -5.11
C LEU A 34 -9.88 -1.60 -5.87
N GLN A 35 -10.96 -2.39 -5.83
CA GLN A 35 -11.03 -3.70 -6.49
C GLN A 35 -10.62 -3.68 -7.98
N PRO A 36 -11.06 -2.71 -8.81
CA PRO A 36 -10.63 -2.65 -10.21
C PRO A 36 -9.11 -2.44 -10.37
N ILE A 37 -8.47 -1.73 -9.44
CA ILE A 37 -7.02 -1.52 -9.43
C ILE A 37 -6.31 -2.83 -9.07
N TYR A 38 -6.81 -3.58 -8.08
CA TYR A 38 -6.28 -4.88 -7.68
C TYR A 38 -6.33 -5.91 -8.83
N GLN A 39 -7.41 -5.92 -9.62
CA GLN A 39 -7.50 -6.75 -10.82
C GLN A 39 -6.52 -6.28 -11.91
N GLY A 40 -6.43 -4.96 -12.12
CA GLY A 40 -5.48 -4.38 -13.06
C GLY A 40 -5.84 -4.55 -14.53
N ASP A 41 -7.05 -5.02 -14.86
CA ASP A 41 -7.49 -5.24 -16.25
C ASP A 41 -7.41 -3.98 -17.12
N ASN A 42 -7.65 -2.82 -16.50
CA ASN A 42 -7.63 -1.52 -17.16
C ASN A 42 -6.24 -0.84 -17.14
N LEU A 43 -5.27 -1.46 -16.47
CA LEU A 43 -3.94 -0.91 -16.18
C LEU A 43 -2.82 -1.87 -16.65
N PRO A 44 -2.80 -2.30 -17.94
CA PRO A 44 -1.86 -3.29 -18.44
C PRO A 44 -0.39 -2.84 -18.42
N ALA A 45 -0.12 -1.53 -18.52
CA ALA A 45 1.23 -0.97 -18.55
C ALA A 45 1.75 -0.51 -17.18
N LEU A 46 0.97 -0.67 -16.10
CA LEU A 46 1.30 -0.13 -14.79
C LEU A 46 2.53 -0.82 -14.19
N ARG A 47 3.48 -0.01 -13.71
CA ARG A 47 4.72 -0.44 -13.06
C ARG A 47 4.86 0.11 -11.64
N TYR A 48 4.31 1.28 -11.37
CA TYR A 48 4.26 1.88 -10.05
C TYR A 48 2.81 1.99 -9.58
N LEU A 49 2.53 1.41 -8.41
CA LEU A 49 1.26 1.61 -7.72
C LEU A 49 1.52 2.11 -6.30
N GLY A 50 1.08 3.35 -6.02
CA GLY A 50 1.00 3.91 -4.68
C GLY A 50 -0.44 3.98 -4.19
N LEU A 51 -0.71 3.31 -3.08
CA LEU A 51 -1.96 3.39 -2.30
C LEU A 51 -1.59 3.88 -0.91
N ARG A 52 -1.44 5.20 -0.81
CA ARG A 52 -0.71 5.87 0.26
C ARG A 52 -1.66 6.57 1.21
N ASN A 53 -1.15 6.91 2.38
CA ASN A 53 -1.82 7.81 3.32
C ASN A 53 -3.20 7.28 3.72
N ALA A 54 -3.39 5.97 3.86
CA ALA A 54 -4.68 5.38 4.22
C ALA A 54 -4.81 5.16 5.73
N TYR A 55 -6.02 5.40 6.26
CA TYR A 55 -6.37 5.02 7.64
C TYR A 55 -6.57 3.51 7.84
N ASP A 56 -6.86 2.77 6.77
CA ASP A 56 -7.06 1.31 6.74
C ASP A 56 -5.95 0.61 5.93
N GLN A 57 -4.71 1.09 6.08
CA GLN A 57 -3.55 0.64 5.30
C GLN A 57 -3.27 -0.86 5.45
N ASP A 58 -3.63 -1.48 6.57
CA ASP A 58 -3.52 -2.93 6.79
C ASP A 58 -4.43 -3.71 5.83
N GLN A 59 -5.68 -3.27 5.65
CA GLN A 59 -6.64 -3.90 4.73
C GLN A 59 -6.17 -3.78 3.29
N ILE A 60 -5.58 -2.63 2.92
CA ILE A 60 -4.96 -2.43 1.61
C ILE A 60 -3.77 -3.37 1.42
N ALA A 61 -2.88 -3.49 2.41
CA ALA A 61 -1.72 -4.38 2.35
C ALA A 61 -2.16 -5.85 2.13
N ILE A 62 -3.18 -6.30 2.86
CA ILE A 62 -3.77 -7.64 2.72
C ILE A 62 -4.34 -7.84 1.31
N ALA A 63 -5.13 -6.88 0.82
CA ALA A 63 -5.79 -7.00 -0.48
C ALA A 63 -4.76 -6.99 -1.63
N VAL A 64 -3.83 -6.03 -1.61
CA VAL A 64 -2.85 -5.87 -2.69
C VAL A 64 -1.86 -7.03 -2.71
N ALA A 65 -1.45 -7.58 -1.57
CA ALA A 65 -0.55 -8.73 -1.50
C ALA A 65 -1.09 -9.98 -2.23
N ASN A 66 -2.40 -10.07 -2.38
CA ASN A 66 -3.10 -11.16 -3.08
C ASN A 66 -3.64 -10.75 -4.47
N ALA A 67 -3.35 -9.53 -4.91
CA ALA A 67 -3.94 -8.95 -6.11
C ALA A 67 -3.19 -9.35 -7.39
N ALA A 68 -3.93 -9.47 -8.49
CA ALA A 68 -3.36 -9.80 -9.81
C ALA A 68 -2.39 -8.72 -10.31
N ILE A 69 -2.62 -7.45 -9.95
CA ILE A 69 -1.77 -6.33 -10.34
C ILE A 69 -0.32 -6.46 -9.85
N ILE A 70 -0.06 -7.13 -8.71
CA ILE A 70 1.30 -7.27 -8.15
C ILE A 70 2.28 -7.86 -9.16
N SER A 71 1.85 -8.86 -9.92
CA SER A 71 2.69 -9.62 -10.86
C SER A 71 3.38 -8.77 -11.95
N ARG A 72 2.95 -7.52 -12.18
CA ARG A 72 3.53 -6.63 -13.18
C ARG A 72 4.20 -5.38 -12.61
N LEU A 73 4.04 -5.11 -11.32
CA LEU A 73 4.63 -3.93 -10.70
C LEU A 73 6.15 -4.08 -10.58
N ASP A 74 6.84 -2.94 -10.70
CA ASP A 74 8.21 -2.75 -10.28
C ASP A 74 8.25 -2.12 -8.88
N VAL A 75 7.27 -1.28 -8.54
CA VAL A 75 7.19 -0.59 -7.25
C VAL A 75 5.78 -0.67 -6.68
N LEU A 76 5.70 -1.08 -5.41
CA LEU A 76 4.52 -0.98 -4.56
C LEU A 76 4.80 0.02 -3.45
N ASP A 77 3.92 1.02 -3.29
CA ASP A 77 4.04 2.06 -2.27
C ASP A 77 2.79 2.09 -1.40
N LEU A 78 2.97 1.75 -0.12
CA LEU A 78 1.95 1.70 0.94
C LEU A 78 2.29 2.69 2.06
N SER A 79 3.07 3.73 1.74
CA SER A 79 3.59 4.68 2.71
C SER A 79 2.55 5.67 3.26
N LEU A 80 2.94 6.41 4.29
CA LEU A 80 2.18 7.52 4.90
C LEU A 80 0.90 7.12 5.62
N GLY A 81 0.53 5.84 5.58
CA GLY A 81 -0.68 5.31 6.20
C GLY A 81 -0.46 4.78 7.62
N THR A 82 -1.45 4.04 8.10
CA THR A 82 -1.50 3.46 9.44
C THR A 82 -1.00 2.01 9.50
N LEU A 83 -0.12 1.61 8.57
CA LEU A 83 0.34 0.23 8.40
C LEU A 83 0.91 -0.32 9.71
N SER A 84 0.37 -1.42 10.19
CA SER A 84 0.74 -2.04 11.47
C SER A 84 1.31 -3.44 11.27
N ASN A 85 1.55 -4.14 12.38
CA ASN A 85 2.01 -5.52 12.35
C ASN A 85 1.05 -6.45 11.58
N GLU A 86 -0.25 -6.13 11.51
CA GLU A 86 -1.21 -6.94 10.75
C GLU A 86 -0.91 -6.91 9.24
N GLY A 87 -0.80 -5.70 8.65
CA GLY A 87 -0.43 -5.56 7.25
C GLY A 87 1.00 -6.02 6.97
N GLY A 88 1.94 -5.76 7.89
CA GLY A 88 3.30 -6.28 7.80
C GLY A 88 3.36 -7.81 7.74
N GLU A 89 2.56 -8.51 8.54
CA GLU A 89 2.46 -9.97 8.50
C GLU A 89 1.91 -10.47 7.17
N ALA A 90 0.88 -9.81 6.63
CA ALA A 90 0.32 -10.15 5.33
C ALA A 90 1.36 -10.05 4.21
N LEU A 91 2.18 -8.98 4.22
CA LEU A 91 3.28 -8.82 3.27
C LEU A 91 4.35 -9.90 3.44
N CYS A 92 4.69 -10.29 4.69
CA CYS A 92 5.61 -11.39 4.95
C CYS A 92 5.11 -12.72 4.38
N GLN A 93 3.83 -13.01 4.54
CA GLN A 93 3.21 -14.23 4.04
C GLN A 93 3.17 -14.27 2.50
N ALA A 94 3.01 -13.11 1.86
CA ALA A 94 3.01 -12.97 0.41
C ALA A 94 4.40 -12.71 -0.20
N VAL A 95 5.50 -12.87 0.57
CA VAL A 95 6.85 -12.46 0.15
C VAL A 95 7.23 -12.98 -1.24
N ASP A 96 6.86 -14.22 -1.59
CA ASP A 96 7.22 -14.82 -2.88
C ASP A 96 6.57 -14.09 -4.07
N ALA A 97 5.39 -13.51 -3.89
CA ALA A 97 4.73 -12.66 -4.88
C ALA A 97 5.34 -11.26 -4.96
N LEU A 98 6.19 -10.86 -3.99
CA LEU A 98 6.78 -9.52 -3.91
C LEU A 98 8.26 -9.51 -4.29
N ARG A 99 8.92 -10.68 -4.45
CA ARG A 99 10.37 -10.77 -4.69
C ARG A 99 10.83 -10.11 -5.98
N HIS A 100 9.97 -10.00 -6.99
CA HIS A 100 10.29 -9.35 -8.25
C HIS A 100 10.23 -7.83 -8.18
N LEU A 101 9.62 -7.27 -7.14
CA LEU A 101 9.54 -5.82 -6.97
C LEU A 101 10.94 -5.23 -6.82
N GLN A 102 11.18 -4.15 -7.54
CA GLN A 102 12.40 -3.35 -7.42
C GLN A 102 12.39 -2.49 -6.15
N LYS A 103 11.21 -2.16 -5.62
CA LYS A 103 11.02 -1.46 -4.35
C LYS A 103 9.65 -1.78 -3.74
N ILE A 104 9.62 -1.94 -2.42
CA ILE A 104 8.40 -1.81 -1.62
C ILE A 104 8.58 -0.63 -0.64
N ASP A 105 7.77 0.40 -0.78
CA ASP A 105 7.81 1.59 0.08
C ASP A 105 6.78 1.44 1.19
N LEU A 106 7.26 1.29 2.43
CA LEU A 106 6.44 1.20 3.64
C LEU A 106 6.75 2.38 4.56
N HIS A 107 7.37 3.46 4.08
CA HIS A 107 7.80 4.54 4.97
C HIS A 107 6.61 5.19 5.66
N HIS A 108 6.83 5.71 6.87
CA HIS A 108 5.76 6.18 7.74
C HIS A 108 4.73 5.07 8.04
N HIS A 109 5.01 4.32 9.11
CA HIS A 109 4.25 3.15 9.52
C HIS A 109 4.21 3.00 11.05
N TYR A 110 3.32 2.15 11.55
CA TYR A 110 3.15 1.82 12.98
C TYR A 110 3.55 0.37 13.32
N MET A 111 4.25 -0.33 12.40
CA MET A 111 4.89 -1.61 12.70
C MET A 111 5.90 -1.47 13.84
N ASP A 112 5.92 -2.45 14.74
CA ASP A 112 6.91 -2.48 15.83
C ASP A 112 8.30 -2.91 15.35
N ASN A 113 9.29 -2.82 16.24
CA ASN A 113 10.67 -3.20 15.96
C ASN A 113 10.83 -4.67 15.53
N VAL A 114 9.97 -5.55 16.03
CA VAL A 114 10.00 -6.98 15.69
C VAL A 114 9.54 -7.19 14.25
N MET A 115 8.46 -6.52 13.86
CA MET A 115 7.93 -6.58 12.50
C MET A 115 8.86 -5.91 11.49
N VAL A 116 9.44 -4.74 11.82
CA VAL A 116 10.44 -4.07 10.99
C VAL A 116 11.64 -4.99 10.73
N ALA A 117 12.16 -5.64 11.78
CA ALA A 117 13.25 -6.60 11.64
C ALA A 117 12.85 -7.81 10.78
N LYS A 118 11.59 -8.28 10.92
CA LYS A 118 11.05 -9.38 10.11
C LYS A 118 11.00 -9.01 8.63
N ILE A 119 10.48 -7.84 8.26
CA ILE A 119 10.45 -7.34 6.88
C ILE A 119 11.87 -7.19 6.32
N ALA A 120 12.80 -6.61 7.09
CA ALA A 120 14.19 -6.46 6.67
C ALA A 120 14.88 -7.80 6.39
N ALA A 121 14.50 -8.86 7.11
CA ALA A 121 15.04 -10.21 6.92
C ALA A 121 14.51 -10.92 5.65
N LEU A 122 13.48 -10.39 4.97
CA LEU A 122 12.91 -11.01 3.76
C LEU A 122 13.80 -10.88 2.51
N GLY A 123 14.80 -9.99 2.55
CA GLY A 123 15.67 -9.68 1.42
C GLY A 123 14.99 -8.84 0.33
N LEU A 124 13.83 -8.26 0.62
CA LEU A 124 13.16 -7.29 -0.24
C LEU A 124 13.90 -5.95 -0.20
N LYS A 125 13.81 -5.16 -1.28
CA LYS A 125 14.19 -3.75 -1.27
C LYS A 125 13.09 -2.92 -0.61
N ALA A 126 12.94 -3.09 0.70
CA ALA A 126 11.92 -2.44 1.50
C ALA A 126 12.44 -1.14 2.14
N ASP A 127 11.68 -0.06 2.00
CA ASP A 127 11.84 1.15 2.81
C ASP A 127 10.89 1.04 4.01
N VAL A 128 11.47 0.90 5.21
CA VAL A 128 10.76 0.81 6.50
C VAL A 128 11.18 1.97 7.42
N SER A 129 11.53 3.12 6.81
CA SER A 129 11.88 4.32 7.56
C SER A 129 10.63 5.06 8.06
N GLY A 130 10.80 6.01 8.99
CA GLY A 130 9.67 6.78 9.54
C GLY A 130 8.73 5.95 10.42
N GLN A 131 9.27 5.00 11.18
CA GLN A 131 8.48 4.29 12.18
C GLN A 131 7.90 5.27 13.22
N GLU A 132 6.58 5.21 13.41
CA GLU A 132 5.82 5.99 14.39
C GLU A 132 5.56 5.18 15.66
N ASP A 133 5.36 5.86 16.78
CA ASP A 133 5.06 5.23 18.07
C ASP A 133 3.66 4.58 18.06
N ASN A 134 3.59 3.31 18.43
CA ASN A 134 2.34 2.55 18.57
C ASN A 134 1.84 2.48 20.05
N ASP A 135 2.42 3.30 20.94
CA ASP A 135 2.14 3.32 22.38
C ASP A 135 0.90 4.19 22.74
N GLY A 136 0.19 4.73 21.75
CA GLY A 136 -1.03 5.51 21.93
C GLY A 136 -2.24 4.94 21.18
N ASP A 137 -3.45 5.21 21.67
CA ASP A 137 -4.73 4.78 21.07
C ASP A 137 -5.05 5.42 19.70
N TRP A 138 -4.14 6.23 19.13
CA TRP A 138 -4.40 7.06 17.95
C TRP A 138 -3.28 6.92 16.91
N ARG A 139 -3.61 6.33 15.76
CA ARG A 139 -2.76 6.31 14.55
C ARG A 139 -3.22 7.42 13.61
N TYR A 140 -2.30 8.26 13.17
CA TYR A 140 -2.55 9.34 12.22
C TYR A 140 -1.82 9.10 10.90
N VAL A 141 -2.24 9.87 9.90
CA VAL A 141 -1.85 9.77 8.50
C VAL A 141 -0.87 10.93 8.20
N ALA A 142 0.25 10.67 7.52
CA ALA A 142 1.43 11.56 7.55
C ALA A 142 1.21 12.95 6.95
N ILE A 143 0.23 13.08 6.05
CA ILE A 143 -0.13 14.34 5.41
C ILE A 143 -1.65 14.51 5.59
N GLY A 144 -2.07 15.58 6.27
CA GLY A 144 -3.43 16.10 6.12
C GLY A 144 -3.55 16.77 4.76
N GLU A 145 -4.56 16.40 3.98
CA GLU A 145 -4.80 16.96 2.64
C GLU A 145 -5.00 18.49 2.64
#